data_AF-A0A1I6L5U1-F1
#
_entry.id   AF-A0A1I6L5U1-F1
#
_cell.length_a   1.000
_cell.length_b   1.000
_cell.length_c   1.000
_cell.angle_alpha   90.00
_cell.angle_beta   90.00
_cell.angle_gamma   90.00
#
_symmetry.space_group_name_H-M   'P 1'
#
loop_
_entity.id
_entity.type
_entity.pdbx_description
1 polymer ?
#
loop_
_entity_poly.entity_id
_entity_poly.type
_entity_poly.pdbx_seq_one_letter_code
_entity_poly.pdbx_strand_id
1 'polypeptide(L)' 'MKQFSCGDVVPGCTAKFTYETQEEILEAVAVHAEDAHGIKEVTPDLISLITARIQEVRFA' A
#
# COMPACT_ATOMS: atom_id res chain seq x y z
N MET A 1 -14.63 -1.35 0.21
CA MET A 1 -13.40 -0.96 -0.51
C MET A 1 -12.55 0.05 0.24
N LYS A 2 -11.25 -0.17 0.13
CA LYS A 2 -10.17 0.65 0.62
C LYS A 2 -9.21 0.93 -0.52
N GLN A 3 -8.50 2.05 -0.44
CA GLN A 3 -7.51 2.46 -1.44
C GLN A 3 -6.21 2.92 -0.79
N PHE A 4 -5.10 2.65 -1.46
CA PHE A 4 -3.77 3.14 -1.09
C PHE A 4 -3.01 3.60 -2.34
N SER A 5 -2.26 4.70 -2.23
CA SER A 5 -1.32 5.15 -3.26
C SER A 5 0.09 5.01 -2.74
N CYS A 6 0.93 4.21 -3.40
CA CYS A 6 2.32 3.98 -2.97
C CYS A 6 3.13 5.29 -2.92
N GLY A 7 2.80 6.24 -3.80
CA GLY A 7 3.38 7.59 -3.83
C GLY A 7 3.27 8.37 -2.51
N ASP A 8 2.33 8.00 -1.63
CA ASP A 8 2.19 8.61 -0.31
C ASP A 8 3.32 8.22 0.66
N VAL A 9 4.08 7.18 0.32
CA VAL A 9 5.20 6.61 1.09
C VAL A 9 6.51 6.65 0.30
N VAL A 10 6.48 6.32 -1.00
CA VAL A 10 7.65 6.31 -1.90
C VAL A 10 7.48 7.42 -2.95
N PRO A 11 8.14 8.59 -2.78
CA PRO A 11 8.03 9.69 -3.72
C PRO A 11 8.37 9.26 -5.15
N GLY A 12 7.49 9.57 -6.09
CA GLY A 12 7.65 9.21 -7.51
C GLY A 12 7.04 7.86 -7.90
N CYS A 13 6.61 7.01 -6.95
CA CYS A 13 5.86 5.81 -7.27
C CYS A 13 4.39 6.15 -7.61
N THR A 14 3.89 5.60 -8.72
CA THR A 14 2.52 5.84 -9.20
C THR A 14 1.57 4.67 -8.96
N ALA A 15 2.03 3.60 -8.29
CA ALA A 15 1.21 2.43 -8.01
C ALA A 15 0.02 2.78 -7.10
N LYS A 16 -1.16 2.27 -7.45
CA LYS A 16 -2.40 2.42 -6.69
C LYS A 16 -3.03 1.05 -6.46
N PHE A 17 -3.54 0.85 -5.26
CA PHE A 17 -4.16 -0.40 -4.81
C PHE A 17 -5.59 -0.10 -4.40
N THR A 18 -6.54 -0.94 -4.80
CA THR A 18 -7.94 -0.83 -4.36
C THR A 18 -8.50 -2.23 -4.18
N TYR A 19 -8.86 -2.55 -2.93
CA TYR A 19 -9.33 -3.87 -2.51
C TYR A 19 -10.45 -3.72 -1.48
N GLU A 20 -11.08 -4.82 -1.05
CA GLU A 20 -12.14 -4.73 -0.05
C GLU A 20 -11.59 -4.47 1.36
N THR A 21 -10.46 -5.09 1.68
CA THR A 21 -9.85 -5.09 3.00
C THR A 21 -8.48 -4.43 3.02
N GLN A 22 -8.01 -4.13 4.23
CA GLN A 22 -6.67 -3.59 4.45
C GLN A 22 -5.60 -4.67 4.25
N GLU A 23 -5.91 -5.91 4.66
CA GLU A 23 -4.99 -7.04 4.51
C GLU A 23 -4.66 -7.30 3.04
N GLU A 24 -5.66 -7.31 2.15
CA GLU A 24 -5.44 -7.45 0.70
C GLU A 24 -4.54 -6.35 0.12
N ILE A 25 -4.68 -5.10 0.63
CA ILE A 25 -3.78 -4.00 0.24
C ILE A 25 -2.35 -4.30 0.72
N LEU A 26 -2.17 -4.76 1.96
CA LEU A 26 -0.84 -5.02 2.51
C LEU A 26 -0.14 -6.17 1.79
N GLU A 27 -0.86 -7.24 1.42
CA GLU A 27 -0.33 -8.34 0.62
C GLU A 27 0.12 -7.85 -0.76
N ALA A 28 -0.72 -7.09 -1.45
CA ALA A 28 -0.37 -6.53 -2.76
C ALA A 28 0.81 -5.53 -2.69
N VAL A 29 0.88 -4.73 -1.62
CA VAL A 29 1.99 -3.79 -1.39
C VAL A 29 3.29 -4.54 -1.09
N ALA A 30 3.27 -5.64 -0.35
CA ALA A 30 4.48 -6.44 -0.08
C ALA A 30 5.10 -6.98 -1.38
N VAL A 31 4.28 -7.55 -2.27
CA VAL A 31 4.72 -7.99 -3.60
C VAL A 31 5.29 -6.83 -4.42
N HIS A 32 4.58 -5.70 -4.46
CA HIS A 32 5.04 -4.52 -5.18
C HIS A 32 6.36 -3.96 -4.63
N ALA A 33 6.52 -3.93 -3.31
CA ALA A 33 7.72 -3.41 -2.65
C ALA A 33 8.95 -4.26 -2.99
N GLU A 34 8.80 -5.58 -3.08
CA GLU A 34 9.88 -6.47 -3.55
C GLU A 34 10.21 -6.21 -5.02
N ASP A 35 9.21 -6.27 -5.90
CA ASP A 35 9.40 -6.22 -7.35
C ASP A 35 9.89 -4.85 -7.86
N ALA A 36 9.33 -3.76 -7.33
CA ALA A 36 9.58 -2.41 -7.84
C ALA A 36 10.67 -1.66 -7.05
N HIS A 37 10.91 -2.04 -5.80
CA HIS A 37 11.81 -1.30 -4.90
C HIS A 37 12.90 -2.18 -4.26
N GLY A 38 12.88 -3.50 -4.47
CA GLY A 38 13.84 -4.42 -3.87
C GLY A 38 13.70 -4.54 -2.35
N ILE A 39 12.57 -4.10 -1.79
CA ILE A 39 12.29 -4.15 -0.34
C ILE A 39 11.75 -5.55 -0.03
N LYS A 40 12.63 -6.42 0.45
CA LYS A 40 12.30 -7.82 0.78
C LYS A 40 11.59 -7.99 2.12
N GLU A 41 11.68 -6.99 2.99
CA GLU A 41 11.08 -7.02 4.31
C GLU A 41 10.31 -5.71 4.55
N VAL A 42 8.99 -5.83 4.70
CA VAL A 42 8.12 -4.72 5.08
C VAL A 42 8.10 -4.66 6.61
N THR A 43 8.90 -3.76 7.19
CA THR A 43 9.05 -3.64 8.64
C THR A 43 7.74 -3.17 9.32
N PRO A 44 7.57 -3.39 10.64
CA PRO A 44 6.38 -2.92 11.37
C PRO A 44 6.13 -1.41 11.27
N ASP A 45 7.20 -0.60 11.24
CA ASP A 45 7.12 0.84 11.03
C ASP A 45 6.59 1.17 9.62
N LEU A 46 7.05 0.45 8.60
CA LEU A 46 6.56 0.63 7.23
C LEU A 46 5.09 0.20 7.10
N ILE A 47 4.69 -0.89 7.74
CA ILE A 47 3.28 -1.31 7.82
C ILE A 47 2.45 -0.21 8.49
N SER A 48 2.93 0.36 9.60
CA SER A 48 2.23 1.43 10.32
C SER A 48 2.07 2.67 9.44
N LEU A 49 3.10 3.02 8.67
CA LEU A 49 3.06 4.14 7.73
C LEU A 49 2.07 3.89 6.58
N ILE A 50 2.09 2.69 5.98
CA ILE A 50 1.17 2.32 4.89
C ILE A 50 -0.27 2.33 5.39
N THR A 51 -0.55 1.66 6.50
CA THR A 51 -1.90 1.55 7.08
C THR A 51 -2.49 2.91 7.44
N ALA A 52 -1.67 3.84 7.94
CA ALA A 52 -2.10 5.22 8.21
C ALA A 52 -2.50 6.02 6.94
N ARG A 53 -2.14 5.54 5.74
CA ARG A 53 -2.47 6.17 4.45
C ARG A 53 -3.58 5.46 3.69
N ILE A 54 -4.03 4.29 4.14
CA ILE A 54 -5.18 3.60 3.54
C ILE A 54 -6.46 4.40 3.80
N GLN A 55 -7.19 4.73 2.73
CA GLN A 55 -8.45 5.47 2.79
C GLN A 55 -9.62 4.54 2.49
N GLU A 56 -10.75 4.75 3.17
CA GLU A 56 -12.02 4.16 2.74
C GLU A 56 -12.52 4.87 1.49
N VAL A 57 -12.97 4.11 0.50
CA VAL A 57 -13.58 4.67 -0.71
C VAL A 57 -14.96 4.05 -0.91
N ARG A 58 -15.95 4.92 -1.14
CA ARG A 58 -17.30 4.53 -1.53
C ARG A 58 -17.51 5.02 -2.95
N PHE A 59 -17.92 4.14 -3.86
CA PHE A 59 -18.43 4.59 -5.15
C PHE A 59 -19.80 5.23 -4.90
N ALA A 60 -19.96 6.47 -5.38
CA ALA A 60 -21.23 7.19 -5.40
C ALA A 60 -22.06 6.77 -6.62
#